data_AF-A0A1M6RFH3-F1
#
_entry.id   AF-A0A1M6RFH3-F1
#
_cell.length_a   1.000
_cell.length_b   1.000
_cell.length_c   1.000
_cell.angle_alpha   90.00
_cell.angle_beta   90.00
_cell.angle_gamma   90.00
#
_symmetry.space_group_name_H-M   'P 1'
#
loop_
_entity.id
_entity.type
_entity.pdbx_description
1 polymer ?
#
loop_
_entity_poly.entity_id
_entity_poly.type
_entity_poly.pdbx_seq_one_letter_code
_entity_poly.pdbx_strand_id
1 'polypeptide(L)'
;MSISEGAQHYVLMLIPSLLRDIEKLGLRRIIRTSDFSEQEVTALYFEFVSAKRVLPDNPRSIEPASWQHLLHCVRVMSSLVALATTEELERARETAIRRYLPHAKESLKNEYDQMRSEGKVDFRLAGILRGGDTPENSGQVCMEAIRREREQRVESIKCLGTEHLTDHETFVVEAAKAYVLSRIDDAPKDFGILDLVIRLLDLLRLVLVLESRSTGGASAVSSNFTVENIVLGVGNALYRSELGLHVSSLGLARVNK
;
A
#
# COMPACT_ATOMS: atom_id res chain seq x y z
N MET A 1 -20.19 13.18 7.65
CA MET A 1 -19.43 11.94 7.91
C MET A 1 -18.13 12.33 8.56
N SER A 2 -17.85 11.85 9.77
CA SER A 2 -16.54 12.01 10.41
C SER A 2 -15.63 10.88 9.94
N ILE A 3 -14.56 11.23 9.22
CA ILE A 3 -13.48 10.29 8.89
C ILE A 3 -12.59 10.09 10.13
N SER A 4 -12.01 8.90 10.25
CA SER A 4 -11.09 8.53 11.31
C SER A 4 -9.85 9.42 11.29
N GLU A 5 -9.23 9.63 12.45
CA GLU A 5 -8.02 10.46 12.57
C GLU A 5 -6.90 9.92 11.67
N GLY A 6 -6.75 8.59 11.57
CA GLY A 6 -5.77 7.96 10.68
C GLY A 6 -6.03 8.25 9.21
N ALA A 7 -7.28 8.23 8.78
CA ALA A 7 -7.65 8.61 7.42
C ALA A 7 -7.37 10.10 7.14
N GLN A 8 -7.54 10.98 8.13
CA GLN A 8 -7.19 12.40 8.00
C GLN A 8 -5.68 12.61 7.79
N HIS A 9 -4.83 11.97 8.61
CA HIS A 9 -3.37 12.03 8.43
C HIS A 9 -2.95 11.45 7.06
N TYR A 10 -3.56 10.34 6.64
CA TYR A 10 -3.29 9.75 5.34
C TYR A 10 -3.69 10.67 4.18
N VAL A 11 -4.83 11.37 4.25
CA VAL A 11 -5.25 12.32 3.21
C VAL A 11 -4.23 13.45 3.05
N LEU A 12 -3.70 13.98 4.15
CA LEU A 12 -2.70 15.05 4.10
C LEU A 12 -1.37 14.60 3.48
N MET A 13 -1.01 13.32 3.63
CA MET A 13 0.12 12.73 2.89
C MET A 13 -0.20 12.46 1.42
N LEU A 14 -1.44 12.06 1.12
CA LEU A 14 -1.85 11.67 -0.23
C LEU A 14 -1.91 12.87 -1.19
N ILE A 15 -2.33 14.04 -0.73
CA ILE A 15 -2.41 15.27 -1.53
C ILE A 15 -1.08 15.64 -2.21
N PRO A 16 0.05 15.83 -1.49
CA PRO A 16 1.32 16.14 -2.12
C PRO A 16 1.82 15.01 -3.02
N SER A 17 1.54 13.74 -2.71
CA SER A 17 1.91 12.61 -3.56
C SER A 17 1.15 12.63 -4.89
N LEU A 18 -0.18 12.82 -4.87
CA LEU A 18 -1.01 12.88 -6.07
C LEU A 18 -0.57 14.02 -7.00
N LEU A 19 -0.20 15.18 -6.46
CA LEU A 19 0.33 16.28 -7.26
C LEU A 19 1.63 15.89 -7.98
N ARG A 20 2.56 15.25 -7.27
CA ARG A 20 3.82 14.78 -7.87
C ARG A 20 3.56 13.70 -8.92
N ASP A 21 2.59 12.83 -8.72
CA ASP A 21 2.23 11.80 -9.70
C ASP A 21 1.63 12.42 -10.97
N ILE A 22 0.79 13.44 -10.82
CA ILE A 22 0.24 14.20 -11.94
C ILE A 22 1.34 14.94 -12.72
N GLU A 23 2.27 15.57 -12.02
CA GLU A 23 3.42 16.24 -12.63
C GLU A 23 4.29 15.26 -13.41
N LYS A 24 4.54 14.05 -12.86
CA LYS A 24 5.31 12.99 -13.52
C LYS A 24 4.60 12.39 -14.75
N LEU A 25 3.31 12.13 -14.64
CA LEU A 25 2.51 11.59 -15.74
C LEU A 25 2.28 12.62 -16.85
N GLY A 26 2.22 13.90 -16.45
CA GLY A 26 1.87 15.03 -17.30
C GLY A 26 0.35 15.14 -17.50
N LEU A 27 -0.16 16.37 -17.36
CA LEU A 27 -1.59 16.69 -17.55
C LEU A 27 -2.14 16.18 -18.88
N ARG A 28 -1.34 16.27 -19.96
CA ARG A 28 -1.73 15.80 -21.29
C ARG A 28 -2.06 14.30 -21.33
N ARG A 29 -1.31 13.47 -20.61
CA ARG A 29 -1.57 12.03 -20.55
C ARG A 29 -2.87 11.77 -19.82
N ILE A 30 -3.08 12.44 -18.69
CA ILE A 30 -4.29 12.32 -17.86
C ILE A 30 -5.53 12.71 -18.65
N ILE A 31 -5.52 13.88 -19.30
CA ILE A 31 -6.63 14.36 -20.14
C ILE A 31 -6.98 13.34 -21.21
N ARG A 32 -5.98 12.75 -21.89
CA ARG A 32 -6.20 11.76 -22.94
C ARG A 32 -6.85 10.46 -22.44
N THR A 33 -6.54 10.06 -21.21
CA THR A 33 -7.04 8.82 -20.60
C THR A 33 -8.31 9.01 -19.76
N SER A 34 -8.71 10.27 -19.55
CA SER A 34 -9.88 10.63 -18.75
C SER A 34 -11.04 11.07 -19.64
N ASP A 35 -12.27 10.92 -19.15
CA ASP A 35 -13.46 11.45 -19.82
C ASP A 35 -13.69 12.96 -19.58
N PHE A 36 -12.76 13.63 -18.88
CA PHE A 36 -12.86 15.05 -18.55
C PHE A 36 -12.27 15.93 -19.64
N SER A 37 -12.82 17.14 -19.77
CA SER A 37 -12.25 18.17 -20.63
C SER A 37 -10.94 18.72 -20.05
N GLU A 38 -10.09 19.28 -20.92
CA GLU A 38 -8.84 19.92 -20.52
C GLU A 38 -9.05 21.05 -19.49
N GLN A 39 -10.13 21.81 -19.64
CA GLN A 39 -10.48 22.90 -18.71
C GLN A 39 -10.83 22.36 -17.32
N GLU A 40 -11.61 21.27 -17.24
CA GLU A 40 -11.98 20.64 -15.97
C GLU A 40 -10.77 20.05 -15.25
N VAL A 41 -9.91 19.31 -15.95
CA VAL A 41 -8.69 18.73 -15.37
C VAL A 41 -7.74 19.83 -14.88
N THR A 42 -7.59 20.90 -15.66
CA THR A 42 -6.72 22.03 -15.30
C THR A 42 -7.26 22.81 -14.10
N ALA A 43 -8.57 23.08 -14.07
CA ALA A 43 -9.22 23.76 -12.95
C ALA A 43 -9.06 22.95 -11.65
N LEU A 44 -9.35 21.64 -11.70
CA LEU A 44 -9.19 20.74 -10.56
C LEU A 44 -7.74 20.67 -10.07
N TYR A 45 -6.77 20.62 -10.99
CA TYR A 45 -5.36 20.65 -10.63
C TYR A 45 -5.00 21.92 -9.85
N PHE A 46 -5.40 23.09 -10.34
CA PHE A 46 -5.12 24.35 -9.65
C PHE A 46 -5.86 24.51 -8.33
N GLU A 47 -7.09 24.01 -8.25
CA GLU A 47 -7.86 23.94 -6.99
C GLU A 47 -7.11 23.09 -5.97
N PHE A 48 -6.59 21.92 -6.37
CA PHE A 48 -5.85 21.02 -5.51
C PHE A 48 -4.48 21.58 -5.07
N VAL A 49 -3.77 22.26 -5.98
CA VAL A 49 -2.54 23.00 -5.65
C VAL A 49 -2.82 24.13 -4.65
N SER A 50 -3.93 24.85 -4.84
CA SER A 50 -4.33 25.94 -3.94
C SER A 50 -4.70 25.40 -2.56
N ALA A 51 -5.47 24.31 -2.50
CA ALA A 51 -5.81 23.63 -1.26
C ALA A 51 -4.55 23.21 -0.49
N LYS A 52 -3.58 22.55 -1.14
CA LYS A 52 -2.31 22.15 -0.51
C LYS A 52 -1.57 23.32 0.15
N ARG A 53 -1.61 24.53 -0.41
CA ARG A 53 -0.88 25.70 0.13
C ARG A 53 -1.50 26.27 1.40
N VAL A 54 -2.79 26.04 1.62
CA VAL A 54 -3.57 26.67 2.69
C VAL A 54 -3.92 25.66 3.79
N LEU A 55 -3.79 24.35 3.51
CA LEU A 55 -4.09 23.30 4.47
C LEU A 55 -3.10 23.35 5.66
N PRO A 56 -3.62 23.38 6.90
CA PRO A 56 -2.80 23.16 8.09
C PRO A 56 -2.19 21.76 8.12
N ASP A 57 -0.99 21.64 8.69
CA ASP A 57 -0.37 20.33 8.93
C ASP A 57 -1.12 19.52 10.00
N ASN A 58 -1.73 20.18 10.99
CA ASN A 58 -2.53 19.47 12.00
C ASN A 58 -3.96 19.21 11.48
N PRO A 59 -4.40 17.94 11.35
CA PRO A 59 -5.74 17.64 10.84
C PRO A 59 -6.88 18.20 11.70
N ARG A 60 -6.66 18.37 13.01
CA ARG A 60 -7.66 18.89 13.96
C ARG A 60 -7.94 20.38 13.75
N SER A 61 -7.07 21.09 13.05
CA SER A 61 -7.24 22.50 12.71
C SER A 61 -8.08 22.71 11.44
N ILE A 62 -8.44 21.64 10.73
CA ILE A 62 -9.27 21.71 9.53
C ILE A 62 -10.74 21.64 9.90
N GLU A 63 -11.52 22.60 9.42
CA GLU A 63 -12.96 22.63 9.66
C GLU A 63 -13.67 21.39 9.07
N PRO A 64 -14.66 20.80 9.77
CA PRO A 64 -15.41 19.65 9.29
C PRO A 64 -16.07 19.81 7.90
N ALA A 65 -16.45 21.05 7.53
CA ALA A 65 -17.03 21.35 6.22
C ALA A 65 -15.97 21.24 5.11
N SER A 66 -14.77 21.76 5.35
CA SER A 66 -13.64 21.72 4.42
C SER A 66 -13.18 20.29 4.11
N TRP A 67 -13.33 19.37 5.07
CA TRP A 67 -13.03 17.95 4.85
C TRP A 67 -13.86 17.31 3.75
N GLN A 68 -15.15 17.67 3.61
CA GLN A 68 -16.00 17.07 2.58
C GLN A 68 -15.53 17.43 1.18
N HIS A 69 -15.20 18.71 0.99
CA HIS A 69 -14.66 19.21 -0.26
C HIS A 69 -13.28 18.61 -0.55
N LEU A 70 -12.40 18.56 0.45
CA LEU A 70 -11.07 17.98 0.30
C LEU A 70 -11.13 16.49 -0.12
N LEU A 71 -11.99 15.71 0.52
CA LEU A 71 -12.21 14.30 0.19
C LEU A 71 -12.74 14.14 -1.24
N HIS A 72 -13.63 15.02 -1.69
CA HIS A 72 -14.10 15.01 -3.06
C HIS A 72 -12.94 15.23 -4.04
N CYS A 73 -12.13 16.26 -3.83
CA CYS A 73 -10.98 16.53 -4.70
C CYS A 73 -9.97 15.37 -4.70
N VAL A 74 -9.65 14.81 -3.53
CA VAL A 74 -8.75 13.64 -3.41
C VAL A 74 -9.29 12.43 -4.16
N ARG A 75 -10.59 12.16 -4.09
CA ARG A 75 -11.23 11.05 -4.84
C ARG A 75 -11.08 11.25 -6.33
N VAL A 76 -11.46 12.42 -6.85
CA VAL A 76 -11.39 12.71 -8.29
C VAL A 76 -9.95 12.63 -8.78
N MET A 77 -9.00 13.25 -8.06
CA MET A 77 -7.57 13.23 -8.41
C MET A 77 -6.99 11.82 -8.38
N SER A 78 -7.32 11.03 -7.34
CA SER A 78 -6.87 9.63 -7.26
C SER A 78 -7.40 8.79 -8.42
N SER A 79 -8.65 8.99 -8.83
CA SER A 79 -9.23 8.28 -9.97
C SER A 79 -8.57 8.69 -11.29
N LEU A 80 -8.27 9.99 -11.50
CA LEU A 80 -7.56 10.46 -12.68
C LEU A 80 -6.17 9.82 -12.80
N VAL A 81 -5.41 9.79 -11.71
CA VAL A 81 -4.09 9.14 -11.67
C VAL A 81 -4.22 7.63 -11.92
N ALA A 82 -5.21 6.97 -11.32
CA ALA A 82 -5.44 5.55 -11.52
C ALA A 82 -5.77 5.20 -12.98
N LEU A 83 -6.62 5.98 -13.64
CA LEU A 83 -6.93 5.81 -15.07
C LEU A 83 -5.69 5.93 -15.95
N ALA A 84 -4.84 6.93 -15.67
CA ALA A 84 -3.61 7.15 -16.42
C ALA A 84 -2.54 6.06 -16.22
N THR A 85 -2.62 5.29 -15.13
CA THR A 85 -1.62 4.28 -14.71
C THR A 85 -2.11 2.83 -14.77
N THR A 86 -3.37 2.59 -15.15
CA THR A 86 -4.00 1.25 -15.10
C THR A 86 -3.19 0.17 -15.82
N GLU A 87 -2.72 0.43 -17.04
CA GLU A 87 -1.93 -0.54 -17.81
C GLU A 87 -0.57 -0.87 -17.18
N GLU A 88 0.06 0.12 -16.54
CA GLU A 88 1.35 -0.07 -15.87
C GLU A 88 1.16 -0.91 -14.60
N LEU A 89 0.06 -0.69 -13.87
CA LEU A 89 -0.31 -1.47 -12.69
C LEU A 89 -0.60 -2.93 -13.04
N GLU A 90 -1.34 -3.20 -14.11
CA GLU A 90 -1.61 -4.59 -14.54
C GLU A 90 -0.32 -5.30 -14.96
N ARG A 91 0.57 -4.63 -15.70
CA ARG A 91 1.88 -5.19 -16.05
C ARG A 91 2.75 -5.49 -14.82
N ALA A 92 2.75 -4.59 -13.85
CA ALA A 92 3.48 -4.78 -12.59
C ALA A 92 2.92 -5.95 -11.80
N ARG A 93 1.58 -6.08 -11.72
CA ARG A 93 0.89 -7.19 -11.09
C ARG A 93 1.24 -8.53 -11.73
N GLU A 94 1.17 -8.64 -13.05
CA GLU A 94 1.54 -9.87 -13.76
C GLU A 94 3.00 -10.26 -13.48
N THR A 95 3.90 -9.28 -13.50
CA THR A 95 5.32 -9.50 -13.22
C THR A 95 5.53 -10.00 -11.79
N ALA A 96 4.83 -9.41 -10.82
CA ALA A 96 4.89 -9.84 -9.43
C ALA A 96 4.38 -11.27 -9.24
N ILE A 97 3.24 -11.62 -9.86
CA ILE A 97 2.67 -12.98 -9.80
C ILE A 97 3.66 -14.00 -10.36
N ARG A 98 4.24 -13.73 -11.54
CA ARG A 98 5.20 -14.65 -12.19
C ARG A 98 6.46 -14.87 -11.34
N ARG A 99 6.91 -13.85 -10.61
CA ARG A 99 8.11 -13.92 -9.75
C ARG A 99 7.87 -14.56 -8.40
N TYR A 100 6.65 -14.48 -7.86
CA TYR A 100 6.37 -14.94 -6.50
C TYR A 100 6.38 -16.47 -6.35
N LEU A 101 5.77 -17.20 -7.29
CA LEU A 101 5.67 -18.67 -7.17
C LEU A 101 7.03 -19.38 -7.04
N PRO A 102 8.06 -19.08 -7.86
CA PRO A 102 9.39 -19.65 -7.67
C PRO A 102 9.98 -19.35 -6.28
N HIS A 103 9.85 -18.11 -5.81
CA HIS A 103 10.33 -17.72 -4.48
C HIS A 103 9.58 -18.48 -3.38
N ALA A 104 8.26 -18.61 -3.48
CA ALA A 104 7.46 -19.33 -2.49
C ALA A 104 7.89 -20.81 -2.39
N LYS A 105 8.14 -21.47 -3.52
CA LYS A 105 8.66 -22.85 -3.55
C LYS A 105 10.02 -22.96 -2.86
N GLU A 106 10.95 -22.07 -3.20
CA GLU A 106 12.30 -22.08 -2.63
C GLU A 106 12.28 -21.82 -1.12
N SER A 107 11.50 -20.83 -0.68
CA SER A 107 11.34 -20.51 0.74
C SER A 107 10.78 -21.69 1.54
N LEU A 108 9.70 -22.33 1.06
CA LEU A 108 9.12 -23.50 1.72
C LEU A 108 10.07 -24.71 1.74
N LYS A 109 10.86 -24.90 0.68
CA LYS A 109 11.85 -25.97 0.61
C LYS A 109 12.97 -25.78 1.64
N ASN A 110 13.55 -24.57 1.69
CA ASN A 110 14.62 -24.25 2.64
C ASN A 110 14.16 -24.44 4.09
N GLU A 111 12.95 -24.00 4.39
CA GLU A 111 12.32 -24.15 5.70
C GLU A 111 12.08 -25.63 6.06
N TYR A 112 11.58 -26.43 5.11
CA TYR A 112 11.40 -27.88 5.30
C TYR A 112 12.73 -28.59 5.57
N ASP A 113 13.76 -28.25 4.79
CA ASP A 113 15.10 -28.83 4.94
C ASP A 113 15.74 -28.43 6.28
N GLN A 114 15.51 -27.19 6.74
CA GLN A 114 15.93 -26.73 8.07
C GLN A 114 15.22 -27.53 9.18
N MET A 115 13.89 -27.64 9.14
CA MET A 115 13.13 -28.42 10.14
C MET A 115 13.60 -29.88 10.18
N ARG A 116 13.84 -30.47 9.01
CA ARG A 116 14.35 -31.84 8.89
C ARG A 116 15.73 -31.99 9.52
N SER A 117 16.63 -31.01 9.34
CA SER A 117 17.96 -31.01 9.96
C SER A 117 17.90 -30.91 11.49
N GLU A 118 16.86 -30.25 12.02
CA GLU A 118 16.56 -30.16 13.45
C GLU A 118 15.80 -31.39 13.99
N GLY A 119 15.54 -32.40 13.16
CA GLY A 119 14.82 -33.62 13.53
C GLY A 119 13.29 -33.45 13.63
N LYS A 120 12.73 -32.34 13.16
CA LYS A 120 11.29 -32.08 13.11
C LYS A 120 10.77 -32.32 11.69
N VAL A 121 9.63 -33.00 11.56
CA VAL A 121 9.01 -33.25 10.25
C VAL A 121 7.59 -32.69 10.27
N ASP A 122 7.35 -31.71 9.42
CA ASP A 122 6.01 -31.19 9.13
C ASP A 122 5.42 -31.96 7.94
N PHE A 123 4.46 -32.85 8.23
CA PHE A 123 3.80 -33.69 7.23
C PHE A 123 2.96 -32.88 6.24
N ARG A 124 2.42 -31.72 6.65
CA ARG A 124 1.66 -30.83 5.75
C ARG A 124 2.61 -30.21 4.73
N LEU A 125 3.75 -29.70 5.18
CA LEU A 125 4.77 -29.12 4.30
C LEU A 125 5.36 -30.17 3.34
N ALA A 126 5.63 -31.38 3.85
CA ALA A 126 6.07 -32.50 3.03
C ALA A 126 5.05 -32.87 1.94
N GLY A 127 3.75 -32.81 2.25
CA GLY A 127 2.67 -33.04 1.30
C GLY A 127 2.64 -32.01 0.17
N ILE A 128 2.70 -30.73 0.52
CA ILE A 128 2.68 -29.61 -0.44
C ILE A 128 3.90 -29.67 -1.38
N LEU A 129 5.10 -29.94 -0.84
CA LEU A 129 6.33 -30.03 -1.64
C LEU A 129 6.36 -31.25 -2.58
N ARG A 130 5.59 -32.31 -2.29
CA ARG A 130 5.47 -33.50 -3.15
C ARG A 130 4.43 -33.35 -4.26
N GLY A 131 3.51 -32.39 -4.15
CA GLY A 131 2.36 -32.21 -5.05
C GLY A 131 2.67 -31.75 -6.48
N GLY A 132 3.94 -31.54 -6.83
CA GLY A 132 4.39 -31.15 -8.18
C GLY A 132 3.87 -29.79 -8.65
N ASP A 133 3.95 -29.51 -9.95
CA ASP A 133 3.65 -28.21 -10.55
C ASP A 133 2.20 -28.08 -11.04
N THR A 134 1.24 -28.67 -10.33
CA THR A 134 -0.18 -28.50 -10.65
C THR A 134 -0.65 -27.09 -10.24
N PRO A 135 -1.66 -26.51 -10.93
CA PRO A 135 -2.20 -25.19 -10.56
C PRO A 135 -2.75 -25.14 -9.12
N GLU A 136 -3.41 -26.23 -8.69
CA GLU A 136 -3.95 -26.38 -7.34
C GLU A 136 -2.84 -26.42 -6.29
N ASN A 137 -1.77 -27.19 -6.52
CA ASN A 137 -0.63 -27.22 -5.62
C ASN A 137 0.14 -25.89 -5.60
N SER A 138 0.24 -25.21 -6.75
CA SER A 138 0.87 -23.88 -6.83
C SER A 138 0.14 -22.85 -5.96
N GLY A 139 -1.20 -22.91 -5.92
CA GLY A 139 -2.00 -22.12 -4.99
C GLY A 139 -1.69 -22.45 -3.52
N GLN A 140 -1.64 -23.74 -3.17
CA GLN A 140 -1.32 -24.19 -1.81
C GLN A 140 0.09 -23.78 -1.35
N VAL A 141 1.08 -23.88 -2.24
CA VAL A 141 2.46 -23.42 -1.99
C VAL A 141 2.49 -21.93 -1.66
N CYS A 142 1.86 -21.09 -2.48
CA CYS A 142 1.80 -19.65 -2.23
C CYS A 142 1.10 -19.33 -0.90
N MET A 143 -0.05 -19.96 -0.65
CA MET A 143 -0.82 -19.76 0.58
C MET A 143 -0.04 -20.14 1.84
N GLU A 144 0.66 -21.29 1.81
CA GLU A 144 1.46 -21.74 2.95
C GLU A 144 2.69 -20.85 3.17
N ALA A 145 3.33 -20.39 2.11
CA ALA A 145 4.45 -19.44 2.20
C ALA A 145 3.99 -18.15 2.88
N ILE A 146 2.89 -17.55 2.42
CA ILE A 146 2.30 -16.33 3.01
C ILE A 146 1.95 -16.54 4.48
N ARG A 147 1.34 -17.69 4.82
CA ARG A 147 0.96 -18.01 6.20
C ARG A 147 2.16 -18.03 7.14
N ARG A 148 3.24 -18.70 6.75
CA ARG A 148 4.48 -18.76 7.56
C ARG A 148 5.17 -17.41 7.64
N GLU A 149 5.19 -16.69 6.53
CA GLU A 149 5.70 -15.33 6.45
C GLU A 149 4.98 -14.36 7.38
N ARG A 150 3.68 -14.53 7.57
CA ARG A 150 2.89 -13.80 8.58
C ARG A 150 3.43 -14.08 9.98
N GLU A 151 3.55 -15.36 10.35
CA GLU A 151 4.04 -15.78 11.68
C GLU A 151 5.43 -15.23 11.98
N GLN A 152 6.34 -15.29 11.01
CA GLN A 152 7.72 -14.81 11.17
C GLN A 152 7.81 -13.29 11.32
N ARG A 153 6.95 -12.53 10.63
CA ARG A 153 7.06 -11.07 10.55
C ARG A 153 6.32 -10.32 11.66
N VAL A 154 5.37 -10.96 12.35
CA VAL A 154 4.63 -10.31 13.44
C VAL A 154 5.57 -9.83 14.55
N GLU A 155 6.57 -10.62 14.92
CA GLU A 155 7.57 -10.22 15.91
C GLU A 155 8.44 -9.05 15.42
N SER A 156 8.77 -9.02 14.12
CA SER A 156 9.50 -7.92 13.48
C SER A 156 8.73 -6.59 13.59
N ILE A 157 7.40 -6.64 13.44
CA ILE A 157 6.51 -5.46 13.48
C ILE A 157 6.41 -4.86 14.88
N LYS A 158 6.40 -5.70 15.93
CA LYS A 158 6.38 -5.21 17.32
C LYS A 158 7.58 -4.30 17.63
N CYS A 159 8.73 -4.58 17.01
CA CYS A 159 9.98 -3.85 17.20
C CYS A 159 10.22 -2.74 16.15
N LEU A 160 9.23 -2.41 15.31
CA LEU A 160 9.36 -1.32 14.34
C LEU A 160 9.37 0.04 15.05
N GLY A 161 10.52 0.73 14.97
CA GLY A 161 10.68 2.10 15.45
C GLY A 161 10.18 3.14 14.45
N THR A 162 9.66 4.26 14.95
CA THR A 162 9.06 5.35 14.18
C THR A 162 9.84 6.67 14.25
N GLU A 163 11.04 6.65 14.85
CA GLU A 163 11.82 7.86 15.17
C GLU A 163 12.24 8.72 13.97
N HIS A 164 12.30 8.12 12.77
CA HIS A 164 12.73 8.80 11.54
C HIS A 164 11.54 9.20 10.64
N LEU A 165 10.31 8.97 11.11
CA LEU A 165 9.09 9.25 10.37
C LEU A 165 8.56 10.65 10.72
N THR A 166 7.89 11.28 9.77
CA THR A 166 7.09 12.49 10.04
C THR A 166 5.91 12.19 10.95
N ASP A 167 5.27 13.22 11.51
CA ASP A 167 4.10 13.06 12.39
C ASP A 167 2.96 12.29 11.71
N HIS A 168 2.68 12.60 10.43
CA HIS A 168 1.66 11.89 9.65
C HIS A 168 2.04 10.44 9.39
N GLU A 169 3.29 10.18 9.02
CA GLU A 169 3.77 8.82 8.74
C GLU A 169 3.72 7.96 10.02
N THR A 170 4.16 8.53 11.14
CA THR A 170 4.11 7.89 12.45
C THR A 170 2.68 7.48 12.81
N PHE A 171 1.71 8.39 12.62
CA PHE A 171 0.31 8.10 12.94
C PHE A 171 -0.23 6.92 12.11
N VAL A 172 0.04 6.91 10.80
CA VAL A 172 -0.40 5.83 9.90
C VAL A 172 0.27 4.50 10.26
N VAL A 173 1.56 4.51 10.56
CA VAL A 173 2.33 3.31 10.92
C VAL A 173 1.90 2.74 12.27
N GLU A 174 1.67 3.57 13.28
CA GLU A 174 1.18 3.12 14.58
C GLU A 174 -0.25 2.57 14.49
N ALA A 175 -1.13 3.21 13.72
CA ALA A 175 -2.47 2.67 13.44
C ALA A 175 -2.38 1.30 12.73
N ALA A 176 -1.44 1.13 11.81
CA ALA A 176 -1.20 -0.14 11.13
C ALA A 176 -0.67 -1.23 12.08
N LYS A 177 0.27 -0.89 12.98
CA LYS A 177 0.77 -1.80 14.02
C LYS A 177 -0.38 -2.25 14.93
N ALA A 178 -1.20 -1.31 15.41
CA ALA A 178 -2.37 -1.62 16.23
C ALA A 178 -3.37 -2.52 15.49
N TYR A 179 -3.63 -2.25 14.20
CA TYR A 179 -4.47 -3.09 13.36
C TYR A 179 -3.94 -4.53 13.26
N VAL A 180 -2.65 -4.72 12.98
CA VAL A 180 -2.03 -6.05 12.90
C VAL A 180 -2.14 -6.80 14.22
N LEU A 181 -1.77 -6.15 15.34
CA LEU A 181 -1.79 -6.78 16.66
C LEU A 181 -3.20 -7.17 17.11
N SER A 182 -4.22 -6.38 16.76
CA SER A 182 -5.62 -6.71 17.09
C SER A 182 -6.23 -7.82 16.25
N ARG A 183 -5.62 -8.17 15.10
CA ARG A 183 -6.18 -9.10 14.11
C ARG A 183 -5.38 -10.39 13.95
N ILE A 184 -4.22 -10.50 14.58
CA ILE A 184 -3.31 -11.63 14.37
C ILE A 184 -3.85 -12.94 14.97
N ASP A 185 -4.55 -12.87 16.10
CA ASP A 185 -5.09 -14.05 16.78
C ASP A 185 -6.28 -14.67 16.01
N ASP A 186 -7.04 -13.83 15.29
CA ASP A 186 -8.17 -14.22 14.43
C ASP A 186 -7.83 -14.12 12.94
N ALA A 187 -6.56 -14.34 12.58
CA ALA A 187 -6.10 -14.08 11.23
C ALA A 187 -6.75 -15.05 10.22
N PRO A 188 -7.30 -14.54 9.10
CA PRO A 188 -7.97 -15.36 8.10
C PRO A 188 -7.00 -16.37 7.48
N LYS A 189 -7.52 -17.53 7.09
CA LYS A 189 -6.74 -18.56 6.38
C LYS A 189 -6.32 -18.10 4.98
N ASP A 190 -7.14 -17.24 4.38
CA ASP A 190 -6.90 -16.67 3.06
C ASP A 190 -6.07 -15.39 3.13
N PHE A 191 -5.40 -15.07 2.02
CA PHE A 191 -4.62 -13.85 1.87
C PHE A 191 -5.55 -12.63 1.88
N GLY A 192 -5.17 -11.60 2.62
CA GLY A 192 -5.97 -10.37 2.71
C GLY A 192 -5.18 -9.13 3.07
N ILE A 193 -5.93 -8.08 3.47
CA ILE A 193 -5.37 -6.78 3.85
C ILE A 193 -4.34 -6.93 4.99
N LEU A 194 -4.57 -7.87 5.92
CA LEU A 194 -3.64 -8.14 7.03
C LEU A 194 -2.23 -8.50 6.52
N ASP A 195 -2.12 -9.44 5.58
CA ASP A 195 -0.84 -9.86 5.03
C ASP A 195 -0.17 -8.72 4.27
N LEU A 196 -0.94 -7.96 3.48
CA LEU A 196 -0.43 -6.81 2.76
C LEU A 196 0.16 -5.77 3.72
N VAL A 197 -0.55 -5.43 4.79
CA VAL A 197 -0.07 -4.49 5.81
C VAL A 197 1.19 -5.01 6.49
N ILE A 198 1.23 -6.29 6.86
CA ILE A 198 2.41 -6.92 7.46
C ILE A 198 3.63 -6.82 6.52
N ARG A 199 3.43 -7.10 5.23
CA ARG A 199 4.50 -7.00 4.24
C ARG A 199 5.01 -5.58 4.04
N LEU A 200 4.11 -4.60 4.02
CA LEU A 200 4.49 -3.19 3.87
C LEU A 200 5.22 -2.68 5.10
N LEU A 201 4.82 -3.08 6.31
CA LEU A 201 5.54 -2.72 7.55
C LEU A 201 6.91 -3.36 7.63
N ASP A 202 7.05 -4.63 7.21
CA ASP A 202 8.36 -5.29 7.14
C ASP A 202 9.27 -4.63 6.09
N LEU A 203 8.72 -4.27 4.92
CA LEU A 203 9.44 -3.53 3.91
C LEU A 203 9.88 -2.14 4.42
N LEU A 204 9.01 -1.43 5.13
CA LEU A 204 9.33 -0.16 5.77
C LEU A 204 10.51 -0.32 6.73
N ARG A 205 10.47 -1.36 7.58
CA ARG A 205 11.58 -1.67 8.50
C ARG A 205 12.89 -1.86 7.75
N LEU A 206 12.88 -2.64 6.68
CA LEU A 206 14.07 -2.90 5.87
C LEU A 206 14.62 -1.61 5.25
N VAL A 207 13.75 -0.77 4.70
CA VAL A 207 14.16 0.52 4.11
C VAL A 207 14.74 1.45 5.17
N LEU A 208 14.12 1.58 6.35
CA LEU A 208 14.66 2.39 7.45
C LEU A 208 16.04 1.91 7.93
N VAL A 209 16.25 0.58 7.98
CA VAL A 209 17.57 0.00 8.32
C VAL A 209 18.60 0.29 7.22
N LEU A 210 18.21 0.26 5.94
CA LEU A 210 19.11 0.55 4.84
C LEU A 210 19.47 2.04 4.77
N GLU A 211 18.51 2.93 5.00
CA GLU A 211 18.73 4.38 5.03
C GLU A 211 19.64 4.79 6.20
N SER A 212 19.41 4.26 7.40
CA SER A 212 20.26 4.51 8.57
C SER A 212 21.70 3.97 8.41
N ARG A 213 21.90 2.93 7.60
CA ARG A 213 23.23 2.36 7.29
C ARG A 213 23.93 3.05 6.11
N SER A 214 23.20 3.79 5.28
CA SER A 214 23.78 4.52 4.15
C SER A 214 24.26 5.91 4.61
N THR A 215 25.32 5.93 5.42
CA THR A 215 26.13 7.14 5.62
C THR A 215 26.94 7.41 4.35
N GLY A 216 26.35 8.09 3.36
CA GLY A 216 27.07 8.44 2.13
C GLY A 216 26.26 8.82 0.90
N GLY A 217 24.94 8.99 0.98
CA GLY A 217 24.14 9.58 -0.12
C GLY A 217 23.87 8.67 -1.33
N ALA A 218 24.40 7.44 -1.35
CA ALA A 218 23.99 6.41 -2.30
C ALA A 218 22.90 5.56 -1.64
N SER A 219 21.63 5.89 -1.89
CA SER A 219 20.53 5.00 -1.50
C SER A 219 20.67 3.71 -2.31
N ALA A 220 20.98 2.59 -1.63
CA ALA A 220 21.01 1.25 -2.23
C ALA A 220 19.61 0.73 -2.57
N VAL A 221 18.58 1.54 -2.30
CA VAL A 221 17.17 1.23 -2.49
C VAL A 221 16.70 1.91 -3.78
N SER A 222 16.04 1.15 -4.67
CA SER A 222 15.45 1.70 -5.90
C SER A 222 14.53 2.88 -5.56
N SER A 223 14.54 3.92 -6.40
CA SER A 223 13.76 5.17 -6.25
C SER A 223 12.26 4.97 -6.00
N ASN A 224 11.73 3.77 -6.27
CA ASN A 224 10.33 3.43 -6.05
C ASN A 224 10.01 3.00 -4.61
N PHE A 225 11.01 2.59 -3.82
CA PHE A 225 10.86 2.11 -2.45
C PHE A 225 11.32 3.15 -1.44
N THR A 226 10.65 4.31 -1.44
CA THR A 226 10.84 5.34 -0.40
C THR A 226 9.95 5.07 0.80
N VAL A 227 10.36 5.56 1.97
CA VAL A 227 9.54 5.54 3.21
C VAL A 227 8.12 6.07 2.94
N GLU A 228 8.03 7.24 2.31
CA GLU A 228 6.76 7.89 1.98
C GLU A 228 5.83 6.99 1.14
N ASN A 229 6.35 6.36 0.08
CA ASN A 229 5.56 5.49 -0.80
C ASN A 229 5.04 4.24 -0.06
N ILE A 230 5.87 3.68 0.83
CA ILE A 230 5.49 2.50 1.61
C ILE A 230 4.38 2.87 2.59
N VAL A 231 4.52 3.99 3.30
CA VAL A 231 3.50 4.47 4.25
C VAL A 231 2.21 4.86 3.53
N LEU A 232 2.28 5.46 2.34
CA LEU A 232 1.11 5.68 1.48
C LEU A 232 0.43 4.36 1.08
N GLY A 233 1.22 3.32 0.80
CA GLY A 233 0.72 1.96 0.57
C GLY A 233 -0.01 1.38 1.79
N VAL A 234 0.53 1.59 2.99
CA VAL A 234 -0.09 1.18 4.27
C VAL A 234 -1.42 1.93 4.47
N GLY A 235 -1.41 3.26 4.31
CA GLY A 235 -2.61 4.09 4.43
C GLY A 235 -3.68 3.71 3.41
N ASN A 236 -3.31 3.42 2.16
CA ASN A 236 -4.22 2.90 1.15
C ASN A 236 -4.81 1.54 1.55
N ALA A 237 -4.02 0.63 2.11
CA ALA A 237 -4.52 -0.67 2.56
C ALA A 237 -5.56 -0.53 3.70
N LEU A 238 -5.38 0.44 4.60
CA LEU A 238 -6.26 0.62 5.77
C LEU A 238 -7.49 1.50 5.47
N TYR A 239 -7.30 2.62 4.77
CA TYR A 239 -8.30 3.70 4.71
C TYR A 239 -8.98 3.83 3.35
N ARG A 240 -8.58 3.07 2.32
CA ARG A 240 -9.14 3.17 0.97
C ARG A 240 -10.67 3.05 0.94
N SER A 241 -11.21 2.07 1.64
CA SER A 241 -12.66 1.84 1.70
C SER A 241 -13.39 2.94 2.45
N GLU A 242 -12.82 3.40 3.58
CA GLU A 242 -13.35 4.52 4.36
C GLU A 242 -13.42 5.80 3.52
N LEU A 243 -12.37 6.05 2.75
CA LEU A 243 -12.23 7.23 1.91
C LEU A 243 -12.98 7.11 0.58
N GLY A 244 -13.53 5.94 0.24
CA GLY A 244 -14.23 5.72 -1.03
C GLY A 244 -13.33 5.81 -2.26
N LEU A 245 -12.05 5.43 -2.14
CA LEU A 245 -11.04 5.51 -3.21
C LEU A 245 -11.07 4.26 -4.13
N HIS A 246 -12.27 3.76 -4.45
CA HIS A 246 -12.43 2.62 -5.34
C HIS A 246 -12.24 3.05 -6.80
N VAL A 247 -11.46 2.28 -7.56
CA VAL A 247 -11.20 2.54 -9.00
C VAL A 247 -12.46 2.33 -9.85
N SER A 248 -13.49 1.71 -9.29
CA SER A 248 -14.70 1.30 -9.98
C SER A 248 -15.89 2.23 -9.70
N SER A 249 -15.84 3.50 -10.12
CA SER A 249 -17.03 4.31 -10.46
C SER A 249 -16.71 5.80 -10.69
N LEU A 250 -16.04 6.13 -11.80
CA LEU A 250 -16.30 7.42 -12.47
C LEU A 250 -17.17 7.22 -13.72
N GLY A 251 -17.98 6.16 -13.73
CA GLY A 251 -19.17 6.10 -14.56
C GLY A 251 -20.34 6.73 -13.82
N LEU A 252 -20.86 7.83 -14.36
CA LEU A 252 -22.19 8.41 -14.06
C LEU A 252 -22.36 9.17 -12.74
N ALA A 253 -21.63 10.27 -12.57
CA ALA A 253 -22.27 11.50 -12.13
C ALA A 253 -22.36 12.43 -13.35
N ARG A 254 -23.27 12.08 -14.29
CA ARG A 254 -23.87 13.11 -15.13
C ARG A 254 -24.38 14.18 -14.17
N VAL A 255 -23.85 15.38 -14.28
CA VAL A 255 -24.54 16.59 -13.84
C VAL A 255 -25.93 16.50 -14.48
N ASN A 256 -26.92 16.12 -13.68
CA ASN A 256 -28.31 16.23 -14.10
C ASN A 256 -28.54 17.73 -14.33
N LYS A 257 -28.90 18.02 -15.58
CA LYS A 257 -29.45 19.27 -16.15
C LYS A 257 -29.71 20.41 -15.17
#